data_AF-A0A1X1CRT6-F1
#
_entry.id   AF-A0A1X1CRT6-F1
#
_cell.length_a   1.000
_cell.length_b   1.000
_cell.length_c   1.000
_cell.angle_alpha   90.00
_cell.angle_beta   90.00
_cell.angle_gamma   90.00
#
_symmetry.space_group_name_H-M   'P 1'
#
loop_
_entity.id
_entity.type
_entity.pdbx_description
1 polymer ?
#
loop_
_entity_poly.entity_id
_entity_poly.type
_entity_poly.pdbx_seq_one_letter_code
_entity_poly.pdbx_strand_id
1 'polypeptide(L)'
;CQFAAGKLRLRSTPFALARNPDGCQLGLRANANGVDLNRNFPAANWQNGETVYRWNSMADARDVVLSTGNAPASEPETRALCELIHQLKPGWVVSWHEPLACIDDPHNSALAHWLAQETQLPVVSSVGYATPGSFGSWCDDLSLPCITAEMPPISVDDATEVYLQAMINLLRWQPQY
;
A
#
# COMPACT_ATOMS: atom_id res chain seq x y z
N CYS A 1 15.24 39.13 26.47
CA CYS A 1 14.53 37.86 26.22
C CYS A 1 13.91 37.91 24.84
N GLN A 2 14.58 37.36 23.83
CA GLN A 2 14.02 37.22 22.49
C GLN A 2 13.09 35.99 22.48
N PHE A 3 11.80 36.23 22.27
CA PHE A 3 10.85 35.17 22.00
C PHE A 3 11.11 34.65 20.58
N ALA A 4 11.74 33.49 20.47
CA ALA A 4 11.75 32.73 19.22
C ALA A 4 10.34 32.18 19.01
N ALA A 5 9.60 32.78 18.08
CA ALA A 5 8.35 32.22 17.59
C ALA A 5 8.67 30.94 16.79
N GLY A 6 8.79 29.81 17.49
CA GLY A 6 8.83 28.50 16.87
C GLY A 6 7.47 28.20 16.26
N LYS A 7 7.36 28.31 14.93
CA LYS A 7 6.25 27.68 14.20
C LYS A 7 6.40 26.17 14.37
N LEU A 8 5.73 25.59 15.35
CA LEU A 8 5.47 24.16 15.41
C LEU A 8 4.61 23.82 14.17
N ARG A 9 5.24 23.50 13.04
CA ARG A 9 4.55 22.83 11.95
C ARG A 9 4.29 21.41 12.43
N LEU A 10 3.10 21.13 12.96
CA LEU A 10 2.58 19.78 13.02
C LEU A 10 2.54 19.28 11.56
N ARG A 11 3.54 18.51 11.14
CA ARG A 11 3.50 17.80 9.86
C ARG A 11 2.46 16.69 10.03
N SER A 12 1.29 16.86 9.42
CA SER A 12 0.30 15.80 9.27
C SER A 12 0.72 14.91 8.09
N THR A 13 0.92 13.62 8.32
CA THR A 13 1.06 12.64 7.23
C THR A 13 -0.29 12.53 6.50
N PRO A 14 -0.37 12.85 5.19
CA PRO A 14 -1.59 12.66 4.43
C PRO A 14 -1.99 11.17 4.41
N PHE A 15 -3.29 10.88 4.47
CA PHE A 15 -3.80 9.51 4.39
C PHE A 15 -5.00 9.43 3.44
N ALA A 16 -5.16 8.25 2.80
CA ALA A 16 -6.33 7.88 2.03
C ALA A 16 -6.89 6.59 2.61
N LEU A 17 -8.14 6.60 3.10
CA LEU A 17 -8.74 5.46 3.80
C LEU A 17 -9.04 4.29 2.86
N ALA A 18 -9.53 4.58 1.67
CA ALA A 18 -9.82 3.59 0.65
C ALA A 18 -9.44 4.14 -0.72
N ARG A 19 -8.64 3.37 -1.47
CA ARG A 19 -8.30 3.68 -2.87
C ARG A 19 -9.30 3.09 -3.86
N ASN A 20 -10.07 2.08 -3.42
CA ASN A 20 -11.08 1.38 -4.21
C ASN A 20 -12.42 1.38 -3.47
N PRO A 21 -13.11 2.53 -3.36
CA PRO A 21 -14.36 2.62 -2.60
C PRO A 21 -15.45 1.69 -3.17
N ASP A 22 -15.52 1.54 -4.50
CA ASP A 22 -16.48 0.66 -5.17
C ASP A 22 -16.20 -0.81 -4.82
N GLY A 23 -14.93 -1.24 -4.85
CA GLY A 23 -14.55 -2.58 -4.41
C GLY A 23 -14.87 -2.83 -2.95
N CYS A 24 -14.64 -1.85 -2.06
CA CYS A 24 -15.03 -1.94 -0.66
C CYS A 24 -16.55 -2.12 -0.50
N GLN A 25 -17.36 -1.34 -1.23
CA GLN A 25 -18.82 -1.42 -1.16
C GLN A 25 -19.35 -2.75 -1.71
N LEU A 26 -18.73 -3.28 -2.77
CA LEU A 26 -19.15 -4.51 -3.43
C LEU A 26 -18.54 -5.78 -2.79
N GLY A 27 -17.60 -5.64 -1.85
CA GLY A 27 -16.87 -6.78 -1.27
C GLY A 27 -15.95 -7.47 -2.28
N LEU A 28 -15.34 -6.70 -3.18
CA LEU A 28 -14.50 -7.19 -4.27
C LEU A 28 -13.04 -6.80 -4.10
N ARG A 29 -12.14 -7.68 -4.56
CA ARG A 29 -10.71 -7.36 -4.72
C ARG A 29 -10.50 -6.29 -5.79
N ALA A 30 -11.18 -6.44 -6.92
CA ALA A 30 -11.10 -5.54 -8.07
C ALA A 30 -11.95 -4.28 -7.88
N ASN A 31 -11.79 -3.30 -8.76
CA ASN A 31 -12.77 -2.20 -8.88
C ASN A 31 -14.03 -2.66 -9.66
N ALA A 32 -14.96 -1.73 -9.91
CA ALA A 32 -16.22 -2.01 -10.61
C ALA A 32 -16.03 -2.54 -12.06
N ASN A 33 -14.87 -2.33 -12.68
CA ASN A 33 -14.53 -2.82 -14.01
C ASN A 33 -13.87 -4.21 -14.01
N GLY A 34 -13.72 -4.84 -12.84
CA GLY A 34 -13.03 -6.13 -12.72
C GLY A 34 -11.51 -6.04 -12.90
N VAL A 35 -10.94 -4.83 -12.72
CA VAL A 35 -9.50 -4.60 -12.79
C VAL A 35 -8.87 -4.73 -11.40
N ASP A 36 -7.80 -5.52 -11.28
CA ASP A 36 -6.94 -5.49 -10.11
C ASP A 36 -6.14 -4.17 -10.14
N LEU A 37 -6.53 -3.20 -9.32
CA LEU A 37 -5.86 -1.90 -9.28
C LEU A 37 -4.37 -2.02 -8.96
N ASN A 38 -3.95 -3.03 -8.21
CA ASN A 38 -2.54 -3.30 -7.93
C ASN A 38 -1.83 -4.08 -9.07
N ARG A 39 -2.42 -4.10 -10.26
CA ARG A 39 -1.80 -4.46 -11.54
C ARG A 39 -2.03 -3.39 -12.61
N ASN A 40 -2.62 -2.26 -12.25
CA ASN A 40 -3.02 -1.21 -13.19
C ASN A 40 -2.10 0.02 -13.18
N PHE A 41 -1.12 0.11 -12.27
CA PHE A 41 -0.23 1.26 -12.20
C PHE A 41 0.66 1.38 -13.44
N PRO A 42 1.02 2.60 -13.87
CA PRO A 42 1.82 2.83 -15.06
C PRO A 42 3.31 2.62 -14.79
N ALA A 43 3.63 1.52 -14.10
CA ALA A 43 5.00 1.05 -13.92
C ALA A 43 5.57 0.55 -15.26
N ALA A 44 6.88 0.66 -15.44
CA ALA A 44 7.58 0.19 -16.63
C ALA A 44 7.38 -1.32 -16.87
N ASN A 45 7.10 -2.08 -15.81
CA ASN A 45 6.83 -3.52 -15.87
C ASN A 45 5.33 -3.88 -16.06
N TRP A 46 4.44 -2.91 -16.30
CA TRP A 46 3.01 -3.20 -16.55
C TRP A 46 2.84 -4.13 -17.75
N GLN A 47 1.90 -5.08 -17.63
CA GLN A 47 1.58 -6.05 -18.68
C GLN A 47 0.08 -6.03 -18.94
N ASN A 48 -0.29 -5.99 -20.22
CA ASN A 48 -1.69 -6.07 -20.65
C ASN A 48 -2.25 -7.48 -20.48
N GLY A 49 -3.57 -7.58 -20.29
CA GLY A 49 -4.31 -8.83 -20.26
C GLY A 49 -4.79 -9.17 -18.85
N GLU A 50 -4.59 -10.42 -18.47
CA GLU A 50 -5.16 -11.00 -17.26
C GLU A 50 -4.10 -11.19 -16.16
N THR A 51 -4.58 -11.16 -14.92
CA THR A 51 -3.82 -11.56 -13.73
C THR A 51 -4.64 -12.57 -12.93
N VAL A 52 -3.98 -13.31 -12.05
CA VAL A 52 -4.65 -14.25 -11.15
C VAL A 52 -4.35 -13.93 -9.69
N TYR A 53 -5.39 -13.98 -8.86
CA TYR A 53 -5.27 -13.92 -7.41
C TYR A 53 -5.76 -15.22 -6.76
N ARG A 54 -5.38 -15.40 -5.50
CA ARG A 54 -5.78 -16.56 -4.70
C ARG A 54 -7.15 -16.30 -4.11
N TRP A 55 -8.09 -17.24 -4.25
CA TRP A 55 -9.45 -17.11 -3.72
C TRP A 55 -9.49 -16.72 -2.24
N ASN A 56 -8.71 -17.41 -1.40
CA ASN A 56 -8.48 -17.07 0.01
C ASN A 56 -7.19 -17.74 0.51
N SER A 57 -6.79 -17.52 1.77
CA SER A 57 -5.56 -18.10 2.33
C SER A 57 -5.49 -19.64 2.29
N MET A 58 -6.63 -20.32 2.28
CA MET A 58 -6.75 -21.78 2.27
C MET A 58 -6.71 -22.40 0.87
N ALA A 59 -6.84 -21.60 -0.20
CA ALA A 59 -6.81 -22.12 -1.56
C ALA A 59 -5.37 -22.46 -1.99
N ASP A 60 -5.21 -23.59 -2.68
CA ASP A 60 -3.92 -24.12 -3.10
C ASP A 60 -3.32 -23.38 -4.31
N ALA A 61 -4.14 -22.65 -5.07
CA ALA A 61 -3.76 -22.02 -6.33
C ALA A 61 -4.24 -20.57 -6.44
N ARG A 62 -3.58 -19.84 -7.36
CA ARG A 62 -4.01 -18.52 -7.83
C ARG A 62 -4.64 -18.70 -9.21
N ASP A 63 -5.96 -18.77 -9.25
CA ASP A 63 -6.73 -19.11 -10.44
C ASP A 63 -7.95 -18.19 -10.66
N VAL A 64 -8.20 -17.24 -9.75
CA VAL A 64 -9.27 -16.26 -9.93
C VAL A 64 -8.77 -15.14 -10.84
N VAL A 65 -9.31 -15.10 -12.05
CA VAL A 65 -8.90 -14.19 -13.11
C VAL A 65 -9.46 -12.78 -12.89
N LEU A 66 -8.60 -11.78 -13.04
CA LEU A 66 -8.94 -10.35 -13.08
C LEU A 66 -8.24 -9.69 -14.28
N SER A 67 -8.75 -8.53 -14.72
CA SER A 67 -8.07 -7.71 -15.71
C SER A 67 -6.94 -6.88 -15.07
N THR A 68 -5.93 -6.55 -15.87
CA THR A 68 -4.88 -5.56 -15.54
C THR A 68 -5.22 -4.15 -16.02
N GLY A 69 -6.37 -3.98 -16.69
CA GLY A 69 -6.79 -2.77 -17.40
C GLY A 69 -6.48 -2.81 -18.88
N ASN A 70 -7.07 -1.89 -19.66
CA ASN A 70 -6.86 -1.83 -21.11
C ASN A 70 -5.59 -1.04 -21.52
N ALA A 71 -4.98 -0.36 -20.55
CA ALA A 71 -3.77 0.44 -20.66
C ALA A 71 -3.19 0.65 -19.25
N PRO A 72 -1.89 0.99 -19.12
CA PRO A 72 -1.36 1.46 -17.84
C PRO A 72 -2.14 2.70 -17.37
N ALA A 73 -2.54 2.71 -16.09
CA ALA A 73 -3.42 3.72 -15.50
C ALA A 73 -4.77 3.91 -16.22
N SER A 74 -5.36 2.82 -16.74
CA SER A 74 -6.70 2.86 -17.35
C SER A 74 -7.81 3.19 -16.35
N GLU A 75 -7.63 2.89 -15.08
CA GLU A 75 -8.67 3.07 -14.07
C GLU A 75 -8.64 4.48 -13.44
N PRO A 76 -9.81 5.09 -13.17
CA PRO A 76 -9.87 6.42 -12.57
C PRO A 76 -9.25 6.47 -11.16
N GLU A 77 -9.37 5.41 -10.37
CA GLU A 77 -8.79 5.30 -9.03
C GLU A 77 -7.25 5.34 -9.09
N THR A 78 -6.67 4.58 -10.02
CA THR A 78 -5.22 4.56 -10.27
C THR A 78 -4.73 5.94 -10.67
N ARG A 79 -5.39 6.60 -11.64
CA ARG A 79 -5.02 7.95 -12.08
C ARG A 79 -5.09 8.96 -10.94
N ALA A 80 -6.18 8.95 -10.18
CA ALA A 80 -6.36 9.88 -9.07
C ALA A 80 -5.25 9.73 -8.01
N LEU A 81 -4.84 8.49 -7.69
CA LEU A 81 -3.73 8.27 -6.77
C LEU A 81 -2.39 8.73 -7.35
N CYS A 82 -2.12 8.44 -8.62
CA CYS A 82 -0.90 8.88 -9.29
C CYS A 82 -0.81 10.42 -9.30
N GLU A 83 -1.89 11.10 -9.63
CA GLU A 83 -1.98 12.57 -9.59
C GLU A 83 -1.74 13.10 -8.17
N LEU A 84 -2.37 12.50 -7.17
CA LEU A 84 -2.19 12.90 -5.77
C LEU A 84 -0.73 12.75 -5.31
N ILE A 85 -0.06 11.66 -5.67
CA ILE A 85 1.34 11.43 -5.31
C ILE A 85 2.25 12.45 -6.00
N HIS A 86 2.01 12.77 -7.28
CA HIS A 86 2.76 13.81 -7.99
C HIS A 86 2.54 15.22 -7.40
N GLN A 87 1.34 15.51 -6.90
CA GLN A 87 1.01 16.78 -6.26
C GLN A 87 1.64 16.90 -4.86
N LEU A 88 1.50 15.86 -4.03
CA LEU A 88 1.97 15.87 -2.64
C LEU A 88 3.47 15.65 -2.51
N LYS A 89 4.08 14.91 -3.45
CA LYS A 89 5.50 14.51 -3.43
C LYS A 89 5.92 13.97 -2.05
N PRO A 90 5.26 12.91 -1.56
CA PRO A 90 5.56 12.35 -0.25
C PRO A 90 7.01 11.85 -0.19
N GLY A 91 7.62 11.88 1.00
CA GLY A 91 8.97 11.32 1.20
C GLY A 91 9.00 9.79 1.28
N TRP A 92 7.85 9.17 1.51
CA TRP A 92 7.64 7.73 1.61
C TRP A 92 6.14 7.42 1.54
N VAL A 93 5.78 6.18 1.22
CA VAL A 93 4.41 5.68 1.25
C VAL A 93 4.35 4.35 1.99
N VAL A 94 3.32 4.17 2.83
CA VAL A 94 2.94 2.87 3.38
C VAL A 94 1.58 2.50 2.81
N SER A 95 1.49 1.35 2.14
CA SER A 95 0.28 0.80 1.54
C SER A 95 -0.17 -0.41 2.36
N TRP A 96 -1.33 -0.32 3.02
CA TRP A 96 -1.88 -1.40 3.83
C TRP A 96 -2.69 -2.39 2.97
N HIS A 97 -2.44 -3.67 3.18
CA HIS A 97 -3.06 -4.82 2.51
C HIS A 97 -3.29 -5.96 3.50
N GLU A 98 -3.96 -7.00 3.04
CA GLU A 98 -4.21 -8.27 3.73
C GLU A 98 -4.15 -9.42 2.70
N PRO A 99 -3.87 -10.68 3.11
CA PRO A 99 -3.70 -11.14 4.49
C PRO A 99 -2.33 -11.82 4.75
N LEU A 100 -1.23 -11.34 4.15
CA LEU A 100 0.05 -12.08 4.13
C LEU A 100 0.88 -12.03 5.43
N ALA A 101 0.47 -11.23 6.42
CA ALA A 101 1.14 -11.14 7.73
C ALA A 101 2.64 -10.77 7.65
N CYS A 102 3.00 -9.73 6.91
CA CYS A 102 4.38 -9.28 6.77
C CYS A 102 4.51 -7.78 6.46
N ILE A 103 5.71 -7.23 6.62
CA ILE A 103 6.09 -5.91 6.13
C ILE A 103 7.00 -6.12 4.92
N ASP A 104 6.48 -5.89 3.72
CA ASP A 104 7.23 -6.02 2.47
C ASP A 104 7.93 -4.70 2.13
N ASP A 105 9.26 -4.72 2.25
CA ASP A 105 10.15 -3.61 1.89
C ASP A 105 11.44 -4.18 1.26
N PRO A 106 11.62 -4.06 -0.07
CA PRO A 106 12.82 -4.55 -0.74
C PRO A 106 14.10 -3.82 -0.32
N HIS A 107 13.99 -2.63 0.28
CA HIS A 107 15.12 -1.81 0.73
C HIS A 107 15.46 -2.02 2.20
N ASN A 108 14.65 -2.79 2.94
CA ASN A 108 14.88 -3.12 4.34
C ASN A 108 15.09 -1.85 5.21
N SER A 109 14.24 -0.83 4.99
CA SER A 109 14.41 0.52 5.53
C SER A 109 14.11 0.62 7.03
N ALA A 110 14.57 1.72 7.66
CA ALA A 110 14.28 2.00 9.06
C ALA A 110 12.77 2.09 9.36
N LEU A 111 11.97 2.57 8.40
CA LEU A 111 10.52 2.62 8.55
C LEU A 111 9.90 1.21 8.53
N ALA A 112 10.41 0.29 7.71
CA ALA A 112 9.94 -1.09 7.69
C ALA A 112 10.27 -1.83 8.99
N HIS A 113 11.49 -1.67 9.53
CA HIS A 113 11.85 -2.24 10.84
C HIS A 113 11.02 -1.65 11.97
N TRP A 114 10.77 -0.34 11.94
CA TRP A 114 9.90 0.30 12.91
C TRP A 114 8.46 -0.24 12.83
N LEU A 115 7.90 -0.36 11.61
CA LEU A 115 6.58 -0.95 11.39
C LEU A 115 6.53 -2.40 11.88
N ALA A 116 7.53 -3.21 11.58
CA ALA A 116 7.63 -4.60 12.03
C ALA A 116 7.66 -4.68 13.56
N GLN A 117 8.37 -3.79 14.23
CA GLN A 117 8.38 -3.73 15.69
C GLN A 117 7.02 -3.31 16.27
N GLU A 118 6.34 -2.31 15.68
CA GLU A 118 5.04 -1.86 16.17
C GLU A 118 3.92 -2.87 15.90
N THR A 119 4.04 -3.66 14.83
CA THR A 119 3.01 -4.64 14.40
C THR A 119 3.32 -6.08 14.77
N GLN A 120 4.55 -6.36 15.23
CA GLN A 120 5.07 -7.71 15.44
C GLN A 120 5.02 -8.60 14.18
N LEU A 121 5.07 -7.99 13.00
CA LEU A 121 5.10 -8.69 11.71
C LEU A 121 6.53 -8.79 11.17
N PRO A 122 6.90 -9.90 10.50
CA PRO A 122 8.23 -10.06 9.93
C PRO A 122 8.44 -9.12 8.73
N VAL A 123 9.63 -8.52 8.64
CA VAL A 123 10.07 -7.83 7.42
C VAL A 123 10.47 -8.87 6.37
N VAL A 124 9.94 -8.72 5.15
CA VAL A 124 10.33 -9.50 3.98
C VAL A 124 10.79 -8.56 2.87
N SER A 125 11.61 -9.05 1.95
CA SER A 125 12.07 -8.30 0.77
C SER A 125 11.23 -8.57 -0.48
N SER A 126 10.31 -9.55 -0.41
CA SER A 126 9.37 -9.87 -1.46
C SER A 126 8.26 -10.78 -0.94
N VAL A 127 7.05 -10.61 -1.48
CA VAL A 127 5.92 -11.55 -1.31
C VAL A 127 6.03 -12.84 -2.16
N GLY A 128 7.15 -13.04 -2.85
CA GLY A 128 7.50 -14.33 -3.47
C GLY A 128 6.92 -14.59 -4.86
N TYR A 129 6.37 -13.57 -5.53
CA TYR A 129 5.91 -13.65 -6.91
C TYR A 129 5.95 -12.29 -7.61
N ALA A 130 5.98 -12.30 -8.95
CA ALA A 130 6.00 -11.07 -9.74
C ALA A 130 4.64 -10.34 -9.72
N THR A 131 4.70 -9.00 -9.63
CA THR A 131 3.55 -8.11 -9.53
C THR A 131 3.63 -6.98 -10.57
N PRO A 132 3.57 -7.31 -11.88
CA PRO A 132 3.64 -6.31 -12.95
C PRO A 132 2.52 -5.27 -12.80
N GLY A 133 2.86 -3.98 -12.96
CA GLY A 133 1.89 -2.89 -12.81
C GLY A 133 1.43 -2.66 -11.36
N SER A 134 2.20 -3.11 -10.37
CA SER A 134 1.87 -2.86 -8.96
C SER A 134 2.21 -1.44 -8.53
N PHE A 135 1.56 -1.01 -7.44
CA PHE A 135 1.84 0.27 -6.83
C PHE A 135 3.31 0.37 -6.38
N GLY A 136 3.85 -0.68 -5.77
CA GLY A 136 5.27 -0.75 -5.39
C GLY A 136 6.19 -0.60 -6.60
N SER A 137 5.94 -1.34 -7.69
CA SER A 137 6.75 -1.21 -8.92
C SER A 137 6.74 0.21 -9.50
N TRP A 138 5.59 0.89 -9.47
CA TRP A 138 5.50 2.27 -9.94
C TRP A 138 6.22 3.26 -9.01
N CYS A 139 6.14 3.05 -7.69
CA CYS A 139 6.91 3.84 -6.73
C CYS A 139 8.43 3.65 -6.93
N ASP A 140 8.89 2.43 -7.20
CA ASP A 140 10.30 2.14 -7.48
C ASP A 140 10.80 2.90 -8.72
N ASP A 141 10.01 2.92 -9.81
CA ASP A 141 10.32 3.71 -11.03
C ASP A 141 10.48 5.21 -10.72
N LEU A 142 9.75 5.71 -9.72
CA LEU A 142 9.82 7.10 -9.27
C LEU A 142 10.90 7.35 -8.20
N SER A 143 11.64 6.31 -7.78
CA SER A 143 12.53 6.38 -6.60
C SER A 143 11.82 6.88 -5.34
N LEU A 144 10.55 6.52 -5.18
CA LEU A 144 9.71 6.83 -4.02
C LEU A 144 9.70 5.63 -3.07
N PRO A 145 10.25 5.74 -1.85
CA PRO A 145 10.20 4.63 -0.88
C PRO A 145 8.76 4.18 -0.62
N CYS A 146 8.46 2.91 -0.90
CA CYS A 146 7.12 2.34 -0.74
C CYS A 146 7.21 1.03 0.04
N ILE A 147 6.47 0.95 1.14
CA ILE A 147 6.35 -0.25 1.98
C ILE A 147 4.94 -0.79 1.83
N THR A 148 4.82 -2.10 1.58
CA THR A 148 3.52 -2.77 1.64
C THR A 148 3.40 -3.48 2.99
N ALA A 149 2.50 -3.00 3.83
CA ALA A 149 2.21 -3.63 5.12
C ALA A 149 1.01 -4.57 4.96
N GLU A 150 1.28 -5.87 5.01
CA GLU A 150 0.28 -6.94 4.87
C GLU A 150 -0.13 -7.42 6.26
N MET A 151 -1.33 -7.05 6.72
CA MET A 151 -1.88 -7.57 7.97
C MET A 151 -2.12 -9.09 7.87
N PRO A 152 -2.17 -9.81 9.01
CA PRO A 152 -2.64 -11.20 9.02
C PRO A 152 -4.14 -11.27 8.71
N PRO A 153 -4.71 -12.46 8.47
CA PRO A 153 -6.15 -12.64 8.50
C PRO A 153 -6.68 -12.27 9.91
N ILE A 154 -7.27 -11.08 10.04
CA ILE A 154 -7.73 -10.51 11.30
C ILE A 154 -9.09 -9.83 11.10
N SER A 155 -9.95 -9.85 12.12
CA SER A 155 -11.22 -9.12 12.06
C SER A 155 -10.97 -7.62 12.23
N VAL A 156 -11.89 -6.78 11.73
CA VAL A 156 -11.81 -5.32 11.93
C VAL A 156 -11.83 -4.96 13.42
N ASP A 157 -12.61 -5.68 14.22
CA ASP A 157 -12.71 -5.47 15.67
C ASP A 157 -11.36 -5.68 16.35
N ASP A 158 -10.76 -6.87 16.16
CA ASP A 158 -9.45 -7.21 16.72
C ASP A 158 -8.34 -6.29 16.18
N ALA A 159 -8.37 -5.92 14.90
CA ALA A 159 -7.39 -5.01 14.31
C ALA A 159 -7.40 -3.63 14.98
N THR A 160 -8.58 -3.13 15.38
CA THR A 160 -8.68 -1.87 16.11
C THR A 160 -8.16 -1.96 17.54
N GLU A 161 -8.15 -3.14 18.17
CA GLU A 161 -7.53 -3.32 19.48
C GLU A 161 -6.01 -3.46 19.36
N VAL A 162 -5.54 -4.26 18.40
CA VAL A 162 -4.12 -4.64 18.28
C VAL A 162 -3.28 -3.59 17.57
N TYR A 163 -3.80 -2.97 16.49
CA TYR A 163 -3.00 -2.12 15.60
C TYR A 163 -3.30 -0.62 15.70
N LEU A 164 -4.32 -0.19 16.45
CA LEU A 164 -4.70 1.22 16.53
C LEU A 164 -3.55 2.12 16.98
N GLN A 165 -2.81 1.70 18.02
CA GLN A 165 -1.70 2.51 18.51
C GLN A 165 -0.56 2.62 17.48
N ALA A 166 -0.24 1.52 16.80
CA ALA A 166 0.76 1.50 15.72
C ALA A 166 0.37 2.44 14.58
N MET A 167 -0.91 2.44 14.18
CA MET A 167 -1.42 3.34 13.14
C MET A 167 -1.37 4.81 13.57
N ILE A 168 -1.76 5.13 14.81
CA ILE A 168 -1.66 6.50 15.35
C ILE A 168 -0.20 6.95 15.37
N ASN A 169 0.72 6.08 15.77
CA ASN A 169 2.14 6.39 15.82
C ASN A 169 2.71 6.62 14.41
N LEU A 170 2.27 5.85 13.41
CA LEU A 170 2.71 6.00 12.02
C LEU A 170 2.36 7.38 11.45
N LEU A 171 1.18 7.93 11.80
CA LEU A 171 0.77 9.28 11.38
C LEU A 171 1.70 10.40 11.90
N ARG A 172 2.54 10.09 12.88
CA ARG A 172 3.49 11.01 13.51
C ARG A 172 4.94 10.58 13.32
N TRP A 173 5.17 9.45 12.63
CA TRP A 173 6.50 8.90 12.47
C TRP A 173 7.41 9.87 11.72
N GLN A 174 8.65 9.98 12.19
CA GLN A 174 9.69 10.75 11.53
C GLN A 174 10.99 9.93 11.52
N PRO A 175 11.76 10.00 10.42
CA PRO A 175 13.08 9.40 10.39
C PRO A 175 13.96 10.02 11.48
N GLN A 176 14.66 9.17 12.22
CA GLN A 176 15.68 9.59 13.17
C GLN A 176 16.95 9.89 12.37
N TYR A 177 17.31 11.18 12.27
CA TYR A 177 18.57 11.64 11.66
C TYR A 177 19.61 11.90 12.74
#